data_AF-W6MC88-F1
#
_entry.id   AF-W6MC88-F1
#
_cell.length_a   1.000
_cell.length_b   1.000
_cell.length_c   1.000
_cell.angle_alpha   90.00
_cell.angle_beta   90.00
_cell.angle_gamma   90.00
#
_symmetry.space_group_name_H-M   'P 1'
#
loop_
_entity.id
_entity.type
_entity.pdbx_description
1 polymer ?
#
loop_
_entity_poly.entity_id
_entity_poly.type
_entity_poly.pdbx_seq_one_letter_code
_entity_poly.pdbx_strand_id
1 'polypeptide(L)'
;MVELCGKTRPAEKFRRIAWLVVRRCGERAGLPLPAYPHMLRHACGYALADQGADTRLIQDYLGHRNIQHTVRYTAANPARFEKLWR
;
A
#
# COMPACT_ATOMS: atom_id res chain seq x y z
N MET A 1 17.19 -25.78 -33.05
CA MET A 1 16.84 -25.40 -31.66
C MET A 1 16.83 -23.89 -31.55
N VAL A 2 15.76 -23.24 -32.00
CA VAL A 2 15.59 -21.78 -31.87
C VAL A 2 14.88 -21.49 -30.55
N GLU A 3 15.43 -20.53 -29.82
CA GLU A 3 15.06 -20.09 -28.48
C GLU A 3 13.56 -19.81 -28.32
N LEU A 4 12.97 -20.38 -27.26
CA LEU A 4 11.67 -19.95 -26.75
C LEU A 4 11.86 -18.63 -25.99
N CYS A 5 11.86 -17.52 -26.73
CA CYS A 5 11.77 -16.15 -26.21
C CYS A 5 10.51 -16.02 -25.33
N GLY A 6 10.72 -15.77 -24.04
CA GLY A 6 9.71 -15.77 -22.99
C GLY A 6 8.59 -14.76 -23.20
N LYS A 7 7.38 -15.26 -23.46
CA LYS A 7 6.14 -14.48 -23.45
C LYS A 7 5.81 -14.08 -22.01
N THR A 8 6.24 -12.89 -21.57
CA THR A 8 5.82 -12.33 -20.26
C THR A 8 4.30 -12.15 -20.24
N ARG A 9 3.65 -12.61 -19.16
CA ARG A 9 2.17 -12.57 -19.05
C ARG A 9 1.67 -11.11 -18.97
N PRO A 10 0.51 -10.75 -19.54
CA PRO A 10 -0.01 -9.38 -19.56
C PRO A 10 -0.04 -8.67 -18.20
N ALA A 11 -0.39 -9.40 -17.13
CA ALA A 11 -0.42 -8.88 -15.76
C ALA A 11 0.95 -8.45 -15.23
N GLU A 12 2.03 -9.12 -15.66
CA GLU A 12 3.39 -8.77 -15.26
C GLU A 12 3.84 -7.45 -15.88
N LYS A 13 3.49 -7.25 -17.16
CA LYS A 13 3.73 -5.99 -17.88
C LYS A 13 2.99 -4.83 -17.21
N PHE A 14 1.73 -5.05 -16.79
CA PHE A 14 0.95 -4.04 -16.07
C PHE A 14 1.59 -3.65 -14.73
N ARG A 15 2.03 -4.62 -13.92
CA ARG A 15 2.70 -4.35 -12.63
C ARG A 15 3.94 -3.46 -12.82
N ARG A 16 4.74 -3.74 -13.85
CA ARG A 16 5.96 -2.98 -14.15
C ARG A 16 5.65 -1.55 -14.60
N ILE A 17 4.63 -1.37 -15.44
CA ILE A 17 4.16 -0.05 -15.88
C ILE A 17 3.64 0.76 -14.69
N ALA A 18 2.77 0.18 -13.86
CA ALA A 18 2.23 0.85 -12.68
C ALA A 18 3.34 1.30 -11.73
N TRP A 19 4.37 0.48 -11.54
CA TRP A 19 5.55 0.86 -10.75
C TRP A 19 6.28 2.06 -11.35
N LEU A 20 6.58 2.04 -12.65
CA LEU A 20 7.30 3.12 -13.34
C LEU A 20 6.51 4.44 -13.31
N VAL A 21 5.20 4.38 -13.53
CA VAL A 21 4.32 5.56 -13.51
C VAL A 21 4.33 6.18 -12.11
N VAL A 22 4.09 5.39 -11.05
CA VAL A 22 4.08 5.91 -9.68
C VAL A 22 5.43 6.49 -9.29
N ARG A 23 6.53 5.82 -9.65
CA ARG A 23 7.88 6.33 -9.37
C ARG A 23 8.14 7.68 -10.02
N ARG A 24 7.83 7.82 -11.31
CA ARG A 24 8.00 9.07 -12.04
C ARG A 24 7.12 10.20 -11.49
N CYS A 25 5.91 9.86 -11.04
CA CYS A 25 5.04 10.82 -10.35
C CYS A 25 5.66 11.29 -9.02
N GLY A 26 6.24 10.36 -8.23
CA GLY A 26 6.91 10.71 -6.98
C GLY A 26 8.14 11.62 -7.18
N GLU A 27 8.94 11.34 -8.21
CA GLU A 27 10.08 12.17 -8.61
C GLU A 27 9.63 13.58 -9.02
N ARG A 28 8.56 13.69 -9.82
CA ARG A 28 7.97 14.97 -10.22
C ARG A 28 7.35 15.75 -9.06
N ALA A 29 6.84 15.06 -8.05
CA ALA A 29 6.29 15.65 -6.84
C ALA A 29 7.39 16.07 -5.84
N GLY A 30 8.68 15.81 -6.14
CA GLY A 30 9.78 16.16 -5.25
C GLY A 30 9.78 15.38 -3.94
N LEU A 31 9.23 14.16 -3.92
CA LEU A 31 9.19 13.36 -2.71
C LEU A 31 10.62 12.98 -2.28
N PRO A 32 10.97 13.10 -0.99
CA PRO A 32 12.31 12.76 -0.49
C PRO A 32 12.57 11.24 -0.49
N LEU A 33 11.56 10.44 -0.81
CA LEU A 33 11.56 8.98 -0.75
C LEU A 33 11.04 8.41 -2.07
N PRO A 34 11.56 7.26 -2.53
CA PRO A 34 11.11 6.65 -3.78
C PRO A 34 9.67 6.13 -3.64
N ALA A 35 8.72 6.77 -4.33
CA ALA A 35 7.32 6.32 -4.35
C ALA A 35 7.13 5.11 -5.28
N TYR A 36 6.39 4.11 -4.83
CA TYR A 36 5.98 2.95 -5.63
C TYR A 36 4.67 2.36 -5.06
N PRO A 37 3.95 1.50 -5.82
CA PRO A 37 2.58 1.08 -5.44
C PRO A 37 2.44 0.49 -4.03
N HIS A 38 3.42 -0.29 -3.58
CA HIS A 38 3.37 -0.88 -2.24
C HIS A 38 3.60 0.16 -1.13
N MET A 39 4.46 1.15 -1.36
CA MET A 39 4.64 2.28 -0.43
C MET A 39 3.38 3.14 -0.33
N LEU A 40 2.69 3.38 -1.46
CA LEU A 40 1.40 4.08 -1.44
C LEU A 40 0.33 3.32 -0.66
N ARG A 41 0.28 1.98 -0.77
CA ARG A 41 -0.60 1.14 0.06
C ARG A 41 -0.31 1.33 1.54
N HIS A 42 0.97 1.35 1.94
CA HIS A 42 1.34 1.62 3.34
C HIS A 42 0.89 3.02 3.78
N ALA A 43 1.17 4.04 2.98
CA ALA A 43 0.75 5.41 3.29
C ALA A 43 -0.77 5.53 3.47
N CYS A 44 -1.55 4.87 2.62
CA CYS A 44 -3.01 4.78 2.76
C CYS A 44 -3.43 4.09 4.07
N GLY A 45 -2.82 2.95 4.41
CA GLY A 45 -3.09 2.24 5.65
C GLY A 45 -2.80 3.07 6.90
N TYR A 46 -1.65 3.74 6.95
CA TYR A 46 -1.31 4.64 8.06
C TYR A 46 -2.22 5.87 8.11
N ALA A 47 -2.58 6.46 6.97
CA ALA A 47 -3.48 7.62 6.94
C ALA A 47 -4.89 7.27 7.45
N LEU A 48 -5.44 6.12 7.05
CA LEU A 48 -6.72 5.64 7.57
C LEU A 48 -6.64 5.32 9.06
N ALA A 49 -5.54 4.70 9.48
CA ALA A 49 -5.31 4.43 10.89
C ALA A 49 -5.32 5.75 11.67
N ASP A 50 -4.52 6.75 11.28
CA ASP A 50 -4.41 8.07 11.92
C ASP A 50 -5.76 8.79 12.04
N GLN A 51 -6.63 8.67 11.03
CA GLN A 51 -8.01 9.18 11.07
C GLN A 51 -8.94 8.43 12.04
N GLY A 52 -8.43 7.43 12.77
CA GLY A 52 -9.18 6.64 13.74
C GLY A 52 -10.09 5.59 13.09
N ALA A 53 -9.79 5.17 11.86
CA ALA A 53 -10.52 4.07 11.24
C ALA A 53 -10.21 2.74 11.93
N ASP A 54 -11.23 1.88 12.01
CA ASP A 54 -11.09 0.57 12.65
C ASP A 54 -10.12 -0.35 11.90
N THR A 55 -9.39 -1.19 12.64
CA THR A 55 -8.35 -2.06 12.07
C THR A 55 -8.94 -3.09 11.09
N ARG A 56 -10.13 -3.64 11.36
CA ARG A 56 -10.80 -4.58 10.44
C ARG A 56 -11.30 -3.86 9.20
N LEU A 57 -11.84 -2.66 9.34
CA LEU A 57 -12.25 -1.84 8.20
C LEU A 57 -11.08 -1.59 7.24
N ILE A 58 -9.92 -1.20 7.77
CA ILE A 58 -8.71 -0.98 6.96
C ILE A 58 -8.26 -2.29 6.30
N GLN A 59 -8.34 -3.42 7.01
CA GLN A 59 -7.97 -4.74 6.47
C GLN A 59 -8.82 -5.10 5.26
N ASP A 60 -10.14 -4.95 5.37
CA ASP A 60 -11.10 -5.27 4.31
C ASP A 60 -10.91 -4.34 3.12
N TYR A 61 -10.72 -3.04 3.38
CA TYR A 61 -10.46 -2.03 2.33
C TYR A 61 -9.18 -2.32 1.53
N LEU A 62 -8.10 -2.71 2.21
CA LEU A 62 -6.81 -2.99 1.56
C LEU A 62 -6.71 -4.43 0.99
N GLY A 63 -7.68 -5.29 1.29
CA GLY A 63 -7.71 -6.69 0.87
C GLY A 63 -6.62 -7.55 1.51
N HIS A 64 -6.25 -7.25 2.76
CA HIS A 64 -5.20 -7.99 3.46
C HIS A 64 -5.70 -9.34 3.96
N ARG A 65 -5.15 -10.43 3.40
CA ARG A 65 -5.46 -11.80 3.83
C ARG A 65 -5.06 -12.07 5.28
N ASN A 66 -3.94 -11.50 5.72
CA ASN A 66 -3.43 -11.65 7.08
C ASN A 66 -3.49 -10.30 7.80
N ILE A 67 -4.25 -10.26 8.90
CA ILE A 67 -4.47 -9.06 9.71
C ILE A 67 -3.18 -8.45 10.25
N GLN A 68 -2.12 -9.24 10.42
CA GLN A 68 -0.81 -8.76 10.89
C GLN A 68 -0.22 -7.65 10.00
N HIS A 69 -0.55 -7.65 8.71
CA HIS A 69 -0.12 -6.59 7.78
C HIS A 69 -0.82 -5.25 8.05
N THR A 70 -2.04 -5.29 8.59
CA THR A 70 -2.85 -4.11 8.92
C THR A 70 -2.62 -3.62 10.35
N VAL A 71 -2.41 -4.53 11.31
CA VAL A 71 -2.14 -4.18 12.71
C VAL A 71 -0.96 -3.24 12.85
N ARG A 72 0.05 -3.36 11.98
CA ARG A 72 1.20 -2.44 11.95
C ARG A 72 0.78 -0.97 11.78
N TYR A 73 -0.29 -0.67 11.05
CA TYR A 73 -0.78 0.69 10.86
C TYR A 73 -1.44 1.26 12.11
N THR A 74 -2.18 0.43 12.85
CA THR A 74 -2.97 0.86 14.02
C THR A 74 -2.24 0.66 15.34
N ALA A 75 -1.12 -0.05 15.36
CA ALA A 75 -0.30 -0.27 16.56
C ALA A 75 0.31 1.03 17.11
N ALA A 76 0.71 1.94 16.22
CA ALA A 76 1.33 3.22 16.57
C ALA A 76 0.31 4.36 16.77
N ASN A 77 -0.99 4.13 16.53
CA ASN A 77 -1.99 5.19 16.62
C ASN A 77 -2.62 5.29 18.03
N PRO A 78 -2.40 6.38 18.79
CA PRO A 78 -3.06 6.61 20.08
C PRO A 78 -4.56 6.92 19.95
N ALA A 79 -5.03 7.45 18.81
CA ALA A 79 -6.44 7.83 18.61
C ALA A 79 -7.41 6.64 18.70
N ARG A 80 -6.91 5.40 18.56
CA ARG A 80 -7.71 4.18 18.75
C ARG A 80 -8.36 4.08 20.15
N PHE A 81 -7.82 4.78 21.15
CA PHE A 81 -8.32 4.77 22.51
C PHE A 81 -9.27 5.93 22.84
N GLU A 82 -9.34 6.98 22.02
CA GLU A 82 -10.16 8.17 22.29
C GLU A 82 -11.65 7.86 22.41
N LYS A 83 -12.12 6.84 21.68
CA LYS A 83 -13.53 6.42 21.67
C LYS A 83 -13.84 5.30 22.67
N LEU A 84 -12.84 4.78 23.39
CA LEU A 84 -13.04 3.64 24.28
C LEU A 84 -13.77 4.00 25.58
N TRP A 85 -13.64 5.25 26.02
CA TRP A 85 -14.11 5.72 27.34
C TRP A 85 -15.20 6.81 27.25
N ARG A 86 -15.84 6.97 26.08
CA ARG A 86 -16.99 7.86 25.91
C ARG A 86 -18.31 7.16 26.18
#